data_AF-A0A369XX50-F1
#
_entry.id   AF-A0A369XX50-F1
#
_cell.length_a   1.000
_cell.length_b   1.000
_cell.length_c   1.000
_cell.angle_alpha   90.00
_cell.angle_beta   90.00
_cell.angle_gamma   90.00
#
_symmetry.space_group_name_H-M   'P 1'
#
loop_
_entity.id
_entity.type
_entity.pdbx_description
1 polymer ?
#
loop_
_entity_poly.entity_id
_entity_poly.type
_entity_poly.pdbx_seq_one_letter_code
_entity_poly.pdbx_strand_id
1 'polypeptide(L)'
;MKFGKNLTVEIKQIENGVKLRVGGVKKGISITPTDFGLDLHRRKMEGVTVDLREEIDVLQGIKDELTTGEDIIFEYLYGDELSAVVLAGTIAKKHIPYELKALAVEIGGINAVEQNKDYITIAIQKMLGTNDSIGGVVECILPYNLDLNSIKGEFSWVIHNLMEEVSAIQFGNGVKDSRSNAKEYELSKNKITVTFGPHMKERNKIPCLAGVRDVIVDSVLSIVLL
;
A
#
# COMPACT_ATOMS: atom_id res chain seq x y z
N MET A 1 5.48 -14.41 3.49
CA MET A 1 5.18 -14.43 2.05
C MET A 1 6.42 -14.17 1.20
N LYS A 2 6.44 -14.52 -0.11
CA LYS A 2 7.51 -14.11 -1.05
C LYS A 2 6.94 -13.66 -2.40
N PHE A 3 7.39 -12.52 -2.93
CA PHE A 3 6.93 -11.96 -4.21
C PHE A 3 7.93 -10.96 -4.82
N GLY A 4 7.65 -10.43 -6.01
CA GLY A 4 8.51 -9.52 -6.75
C GLY A 4 9.45 -10.24 -7.73
N LYS A 5 9.93 -9.52 -8.74
CA LYS A 5 10.80 -10.05 -9.80
C LYS A 5 12.19 -9.47 -9.75
N ASN A 6 12.37 -8.18 -10.11
CA ASN A 6 13.69 -7.56 -10.07
C ASN A 6 14.01 -7.07 -8.67
N LEU A 7 13.03 -6.50 -7.98
CA LEU A 7 13.07 -6.31 -6.54
C LEU A 7 12.20 -7.38 -5.88
N THR A 8 12.79 -8.16 -4.98
CA THR A 8 12.11 -9.30 -4.34
C THR A 8 11.87 -9.02 -2.86
N VAL A 9 10.75 -9.49 -2.35
CA VAL A 9 10.35 -9.34 -0.94
C VAL A 9 10.09 -10.72 -0.37
N GLU A 10 10.69 -11.03 0.77
CA GLU A 10 10.45 -12.24 1.54
C GLU A 10 10.21 -11.87 3.01
N ILE A 11 9.04 -12.25 3.53
CA ILE A 11 8.59 -11.96 4.90
C ILE A 11 8.39 -13.28 5.65
N LYS A 12 8.96 -13.36 6.84
CA LYS A 12 8.83 -14.50 7.78
C LYS A 12 8.40 -14.01 9.14
N GLN A 13 7.46 -14.71 9.76
CA GLN A 13 7.09 -14.46 11.16
C GLN A 13 8.25 -14.88 12.08
N ILE A 14 8.51 -14.06 13.09
CA ILE A 14 9.44 -14.33 14.19
C ILE A 14 8.68 -14.17 15.52
N GLU A 15 9.31 -14.54 16.63
CA GLU A 15 8.64 -14.61 17.94
C GLU A 15 7.87 -13.34 18.31
N ASN A 16 8.47 -12.16 18.07
CA ASN A 16 7.89 -10.87 18.42
C ASN A 16 7.76 -9.94 17.22
N GLY A 17 7.44 -10.42 16.01
CA GLY A 17 7.26 -9.56 14.85
C GLY A 17 7.56 -10.26 13.53
N VAL A 18 8.19 -9.54 12.60
CA VAL A 18 8.51 -10.08 11.27
C VAL A 18 9.96 -9.83 10.88
N LYS A 19 10.55 -10.82 10.21
CA LYS A 19 11.83 -10.69 9.51
C LYS A 19 11.55 -10.46 8.03
N LEU A 20 12.06 -9.36 7.51
CA LEU A 20 11.90 -8.94 6.12
C LEU A 20 13.25 -9.01 5.41
N ARG A 21 13.27 -9.60 4.22
CA ARG A 21 14.39 -9.57 3.28
C ARG A 21 13.93 -8.89 2.00
N VAL A 22 14.65 -7.86 1.57
CA VAL A 22 14.44 -7.14 0.31
C VAL A 22 15.67 -7.36 -0.57
N GLY A 23 15.50 -8.10 -1.67
CA GLY A 23 16.58 -8.41 -2.61
C GLY A 23 16.48 -7.62 -3.92
N GLY A 24 17.58 -7.54 -4.66
CA GLY A 24 17.64 -6.83 -5.95
C GLY A 24 17.82 -5.31 -5.84
N VAL A 25 18.19 -4.83 -4.66
CA VAL A 25 18.40 -3.40 -4.39
C VAL A 25 19.73 -2.95 -4.99
N LYS A 26 19.70 -1.98 -5.90
CA LYS A 26 20.91 -1.36 -6.48
C LYS A 26 21.71 -0.62 -5.40
N LYS A 27 23.03 -0.67 -5.49
CA LYS A 27 23.97 0.04 -4.61
C LYS A 27 23.90 1.56 -4.79
N GLY A 28 24.15 2.30 -3.71
CA GLY A 28 24.36 3.75 -3.71
C GLY A 28 23.09 4.59 -3.71
N ILE A 29 21.95 4.00 -3.39
CA ILE A 29 20.68 4.70 -3.24
C ILE A 29 20.58 5.24 -1.82
N SER A 30 20.25 6.54 -1.71
CA SER A 30 20.01 7.17 -0.41
C SER A 30 18.71 6.67 0.20
N ILE A 31 18.81 6.15 1.43
CA ILE A 31 17.70 5.66 2.22
C ILE A 31 17.97 5.92 3.70
N THR A 32 17.05 6.63 4.34
CA THR A 32 17.16 7.11 5.72
C THR A 32 16.02 6.59 6.59
N PRO A 33 16.15 6.56 7.92
CA PRO A 33 15.03 6.25 8.82
C PRO A 33 13.78 7.11 8.56
N THR A 34 13.96 8.37 8.17
CA THR A 34 12.87 9.30 7.86
C THR A 34 12.03 8.83 6.68
N ASP A 35 12.65 8.21 5.66
CA ASP A 35 11.93 7.70 4.49
C ASP A 35 10.89 6.63 4.90
N PHE A 36 11.31 5.70 5.77
CA PHE A 36 10.42 4.66 6.30
C PHE A 36 9.35 5.26 7.21
N GLY A 37 9.73 6.22 8.06
CA GLY A 37 8.80 6.89 8.97
C GLY A 37 7.68 7.64 8.24
N LEU A 38 7.99 8.31 7.12
CA LEU A 38 7.01 9.03 6.31
C LEU A 38 5.94 8.09 5.73
N ASP A 39 6.35 6.93 5.22
CA ASP A 39 5.41 5.94 4.67
C ASP A 39 4.63 5.24 5.77
N LEU A 40 5.27 4.79 6.85
CA LEU A 40 4.58 4.16 7.97
C LEU A 40 3.56 5.10 8.63
N HIS A 41 3.82 6.41 8.65
CA HIS A 41 2.89 7.40 9.17
C HIS A 41 1.56 7.44 8.41
N ARG A 42 1.55 7.07 7.12
CA ARG A 42 0.32 7.02 6.32
C ARG A 42 -0.68 5.97 6.78
N ARG A 43 -0.26 5.01 7.62
CA ARG A 43 -1.17 4.04 8.27
C ARG A 43 -2.03 4.65 9.38
N LYS A 44 -1.92 5.96 9.63
CA LYS A 44 -2.68 6.64 10.67
C LYS A 44 -4.01 7.17 10.14
N MET A 45 -5.03 6.99 10.95
CA MET A 45 -6.35 7.58 10.81
C MET A 45 -6.86 7.86 12.21
N GLU A 46 -7.83 8.77 12.31
CA GLU A 46 -8.54 8.97 13.56
C GLU A 46 -9.11 7.65 14.13
N GLY A 47 -8.83 7.41 15.41
CA GLY A 47 -9.18 6.16 16.11
C GLY A 47 -8.36 4.93 15.72
N VAL A 48 -7.33 5.08 14.88
CA VAL A 48 -6.35 4.04 14.60
C VAL A 48 -5.04 4.39 15.31
N THR A 49 -4.66 3.56 16.27
CA THR A 49 -3.40 3.72 17.01
C THR A 49 -2.37 2.74 16.45
N VAL A 50 -1.23 3.25 16.02
CA VAL A 50 -0.06 2.43 15.66
C VAL A 50 0.60 1.92 16.93
N ASP A 51 1.10 0.68 16.93
CA ASP A 51 1.78 0.13 18.11
C ASP A 51 3.07 0.90 18.39
N LEU A 52 3.14 1.55 19.54
CA LEU A 52 4.28 2.38 19.95
C LEU A 52 5.56 1.57 20.23
N ARG A 53 5.43 0.24 20.32
CA ARG A 53 6.56 -0.68 20.50
C ARG A 53 7.21 -1.08 19.18
N GLU A 54 6.59 -0.75 18.04
CA GLU A 54 7.16 -1.01 16.71
C GLU A 54 8.60 -0.50 16.64
N GLU A 55 9.54 -1.39 16.34
CA GLU A 55 10.98 -1.08 16.25
C GLU A 55 11.58 -1.76 15.02
N ILE A 56 12.36 -1.01 14.25
CA ILE A 56 12.94 -1.45 12.98
C ILE A 56 14.44 -1.53 13.12
N ASP A 57 14.98 -2.75 13.09
CA ASP A 57 16.40 -3.03 13.07
C ASP A 57 16.85 -3.40 11.67
N VAL A 58 17.81 -2.64 11.13
CA VAL A 58 18.47 -2.97 9.86
C VAL A 58 19.71 -3.81 10.16
N LEU A 59 19.64 -5.11 9.86
CA LEU A 59 20.74 -6.04 10.10
C LEU A 59 21.78 -6.05 8.98
N GLN A 60 21.34 -5.77 7.75
CA GLN A 60 22.20 -5.84 6.56
C GLN A 60 21.66 -4.91 5.46
N GLY A 61 22.54 -4.54 4.52
CA GLY A 61 22.16 -4.00 3.23
C GLY A 61 22.13 -2.47 3.13
N ILE A 62 22.13 -1.78 4.27
CA ILE A 62 22.25 -0.30 4.37
C ILE A 62 23.48 0.04 5.22
N LYS A 63 24.30 0.97 4.75
CA LYS A 63 25.44 1.52 5.46
C LYS A 63 25.59 3.00 5.13
N ASP A 64 25.80 3.84 6.15
CA ASP A 64 25.97 5.29 5.99
C ASP A 64 24.83 5.91 5.16
N GLU A 65 23.57 5.50 5.45
CA GLU A 65 22.35 5.92 4.75
C GLU A 65 22.31 5.61 3.23
N LEU A 66 23.16 4.68 2.79
CA LEU A 66 23.24 4.21 1.41
C LEU A 66 23.01 2.71 1.32
N THR A 67 22.30 2.28 0.28
CA THR A 67 22.19 0.86 -0.06
C THR A 67 23.54 0.30 -0.50
N THR A 68 23.88 -0.89 -0.04
CA THR A 68 25.18 -1.52 -0.31
C THR A 68 25.20 -2.33 -1.62
N GLY A 69 24.03 -2.68 -2.15
CA GLY A 69 23.87 -3.61 -3.29
C GLY A 69 23.62 -5.05 -2.87
N GLU A 70 23.77 -5.37 -1.58
CA GLU A 70 23.35 -6.64 -0.99
C GLU A 70 21.86 -6.61 -0.65
N ASP A 71 21.31 -7.78 -0.30
CA ASP A 71 19.96 -7.85 0.22
C ASP A 71 19.86 -7.07 1.54
N ILE A 72 18.78 -6.31 1.67
CA ILE A 72 18.47 -5.58 2.91
C ILE A 72 17.68 -6.52 3.81
N ILE A 73 18.17 -6.72 5.02
CA ILE A 73 17.52 -7.56 6.02
C ILE A 73 17.08 -6.68 7.18
N PHE A 74 15.78 -6.72 7.48
CA PHE A 74 15.18 -6.07 8.62
C PHE A 74 14.68 -7.11 9.62
N GLU A 75 14.82 -6.80 10.90
CA GLU A 75 13.95 -7.33 11.94
C GLU A 75 13.01 -6.21 12.36
N TYR A 76 11.71 -6.44 12.19
CA TYR A 76 10.66 -5.49 12.57
C TYR A 76 9.95 -6.05 13.80
N LEU A 77 10.44 -5.65 14.97
CA LEU A 77 9.88 -6.05 16.25
C LEU A 77 8.54 -5.34 16.46
N TYR A 78 7.55 -6.12 16.92
CA TYR A 78 6.15 -5.77 17.10
C TYR A 78 5.42 -5.25 15.85
N GLY A 79 6.10 -5.19 14.71
CA GLY A 79 5.52 -4.90 13.40
C GLY A 79 4.83 -6.11 12.79
N ASP A 80 3.91 -5.84 11.86
CA ASP A 80 3.17 -6.86 11.12
C ASP A 80 3.64 -7.01 9.66
N GLU A 81 3.10 -8.03 8.97
CA GLU A 81 3.44 -8.33 7.58
C GLU A 81 3.11 -7.16 6.63
N LEU A 82 1.99 -6.46 6.86
CA LEU A 82 1.61 -5.30 6.05
C LEU A 82 2.62 -4.17 6.21
N SER A 83 3.05 -3.90 7.43
CA SER A 83 4.02 -2.85 7.75
C SER A 83 5.41 -3.19 7.22
N ALA A 84 5.80 -4.47 7.19
CA ALA A 84 7.00 -4.90 6.48
C ALA A 84 6.93 -4.67 4.96
N VAL A 85 5.75 -4.88 4.34
CA VAL A 85 5.54 -4.52 2.93
C VAL A 85 5.71 -3.00 2.72
N VAL A 86 5.32 -2.16 3.69
CA VAL A 86 5.59 -0.72 3.63
C VAL A 86 7.08 -0.45 3.52
N LEU A 87 7.90 -1.05 4.38
CA LEU A 87 9.36 -0.87 4.37
C LEU A 87 9.98 -1.25 3.01
N ALA A 88 9.57 -2.40 2.46
CA ALA A 88 10.02 -2.85 1.15
C ALA A 88 9.58 -1.90 0.02
N GLY A 89 8.35 -1.39 0.10
CA GLY A 89 7.81 -0.41 -0.84
C GLY A 89 8.54 0.93 -0.77
N THR A 90 8.95 1.39 0.41
CA THR A 90 9.76 2.60 0.58
C THR A 90 11.08 2.48 -0.19
N ILE A 91 11.74 1.32 -0.11
CA ILE A 91 12.94 1.03 -0.91
C ILE A 91 12.59 1.01 -2.40
N ALA A 92 11.55 0.28 -2.80
CA ALA A 92 11.15 0.14 -4.20
C ALA A 92 10.85 1.51 -4.85
N LYS A 93 10.19 2.42 -4.15
CA LYS A 93 9.91 3.78 -4.64
C LYS A 93 11.17 4.57 -5.01
N LYS A 94 12.31 4.32 -4.35
CA LYS A 94 13.60 4.95 -4.70
C LYS A 94 14.16 4.48 -6.04
N HIS A 95 13.65 3.36 -6.59
CA HIS A 95 14.05 2.84 -7.90
C HIS A 95 13.16 3.31 -9.05
N ILE A 96 11.98 3.85 -8.75
CA ILE A 96 11.00 4.26 -9.75
C ILE A 96 11.31 5.72 -10.17
N PRO A 97 11.41 6.02 -11.48
CA PRO A 97 11.81 7.35 -11.95
C PRO A 97 10.68 8.40 -11.94
N TYR A 98 9.51 8.05 -11.41
CA TYR A 98 8.33 8.90 -11.34
C TYR A 98 7.66 8.76 -9.97
N GLU A 99 6.89 9.78 -9.58
CA GLU A 99 6.10 9.70 -8.35
C GLU A 99 4.96 8.71 -8.54
N LEU A 100 4.96 7.66 -7.72
CA LEU A 100 3.86 6.74 -7.56
C LEU A 100 3.14 7.09 -6.26
N LYS A 101 1.82 7.23 -6.32
CA LYS A 101 1.01 7.47 -5.13
C LYS A 101 -0.36 6.86 -5.25
N ALA A 102 -0.62 5.81 -4.48
CA ALA A 102 -1.97 5.33 -4.22
C ALA A 102 -2.61 6.13 -3.08
N LEU A 103 -3.86 6.58 -3.24
CA LEU A 103 -4.61 7.38 -2.27
C LEU A 103 -6.03 6.86 -2.12
N ALA A 104 -6.60 6.96 -0.92
CA ALA A 104 -8.02 6.78 -0.73
C ALA A 104 -8.79 7.89 -1.47
N VAL A 105 -9.61 7.51 -2.45
CA VAL A 105 -10.43 8.42 -3.26
C VAL A 105 -11.91 8.35 -2.92
N GLU A 106 -12.33 7.32 -2.17
CA GLU A 106 -13.70 7.17 -1.68
C GLU A 106 -13.70 6.55 -0.28
N ILE A 107 -14.52 7.08 0.62
CA ILE A 107 -14.73 6.55 1.97
C ILE A 107 -16.24 6.44 2.19
N GLY A 108 -16.75 5.23 2.34
CA GLY A 108 -18.18 4.97 2.56
C GLY A 108 -19.11 5.52 1.46
N GLY A 109 -18.69 5.52 0.20
CA GLY A 109 -19.47 6.10 -0.90
C GLY A 109 -19.26 7.60 -1.10
N ILE A 110 -18.45 8.26 -0.27
CA ILE A 110 -18.17 9.69 -0.35
C ILE A 110 -16.81 9.90 -1.02
N ASN A 111 -16.77 10.64 -2.13
CA ASN A 111 -15.52 11.00 -2.80
C ASN A 111 -14.63 11.85 -1.87
N ALA A 112 -13.35 11.48 -1.75
CA ALA A 112 -12.34 12.12 -0.91
C ALA A 112 -11.76 13.40 -1.56
N VAL A 113 -12.65 14.30 -1.96
CA VAL A 113 -12.33 15.65 -2.42
C VAL A 113 -12.46 16.65 -1.27
N GLU A 114 -11.77 17.79 -1.38
CA GLU A 114 -11.71 18.81 -0.32
C GLU A 114 -13.09 19.21 0.23
N GLN A 115 -14.07 19.36 -0.67
CA GLN A 115 -15.43 19.81 -0.32
C GLN A 115 -16.19 18.79 0.55
N ASN A 116 -15.75 17.54 0.58
CA ASN A 116 -16.42 16.46 1.28
C ASN A 116 -15.74 16.06 2.59
N LYS A 117 -14.66 16.75 3.00
CA LYS A 117 -13.87 16.37 4.19
C LYS A 117 -14.72 16.27 5.45
N ASP A 118 -15.59 17.25 5.70
CA ASP A 118 -16.44 17.24 6.90
C ASP A 118 -17.39 16.04 6.92
N TYR A 119 -17.97 15.67 5.78
CA TYR A 119 -18.82 14.49 5.67
C TYR A 119 -18.06 13.20 5.93
N ILE A 120 -16.82 13.10 5.43
CA ILE A 120 -15.94 11.96 5.71
C ILE A 120 -15.59 11.89 7.20
N THR A 121 -15.22 13.02 7.81
CA THR A 121 -14.93 13.08 9.25
C THR A 121 -16.14 12.63 10.07
N ILE A 122 -17.34 13.12 9.76
CA ILE A 122 -18.58 12.69 10.44
C ILE A 122 -18.82 11.18 10.26
N ALA A 123 -18.59 10.64 9.05
CA ALA A 123 -18.74 9.21 8.79
C ALA A 123 -17.75 8.37 9.62
N ILE A 124 -16.48 8.78 9.70
CA ILE A 124 -15.46 8.13 10.52
C ILE A 124 -15.81 8.21 12.01
N GLN A 125 -16.22 9.38 12.51
CA GLN A 125 -16.66 9.57 13.89
C GLN A 125 -17.82 8.66 14.26
N LYS A 126 -18.80 8.53 13.36
CA LYS A 126 -19.93 7.61 13.56
C LYS A 126 -19.44 6.17 13.72
N MET A 127 -18.53 5.72 12.85
CA MET A 127 -17.97 4.37 12.92
C MET A 127 -17.21 4.11 14.21
N LEU A 128 -16.44 5.10 14.68
CA LEU A 128 -15.77 5.04 15.98
C LEU A 128 -16.76 4.93 17.13
N GLY A 129 -17.80 5.77 17.13
CA GLY A 129 -18.83 5.77 18.17
C GLY A 129 -19.65 4.48 18.24
N THR A 130 -19.77 3.74 17.12
CA THR A 130 -20.51 2.48 17.05
C THR A 130 -19.62 1.23 17.06
N ASN A 131 -18.29 1.37 17.17
CA ASN A 131 -17.32 0.27 16.94
C ASN A 131 -17.68 -0.51 15.65
N ASP A 132 -17.89 0.23 14.57
CA ASP A 132 -18.18 -0.32 13.25
C ASP A 132 -17.19 0.19 12.20
N SER A 133 -17.38 -0.16 10.93
CA SER A 133 -16.53 0.29 9.84
C SER A 133 -17.28 0.43 8.53
N ILE A 134 -16.72 1.21 7.62
CA ILE A 134 -17.21 1.42 6.25
C ILE A 134 -16.13 1.01 5.25
N GLY A 135 -16.57 0.60 4.07
CA GLY A 135 -15.68 0.34 2.94
C GLY A 135 -15.07 1.62 2.36
N GLY A 136 -14.24 1.45 1.34
CA GLY A 136 -13.64 2.56 0.62
C GLY A 136 -12.85 2.12 -0.59
N VAL A 137 -12.35 3.09 -1.34
CA VAL A 137 -11.66 2.87 -2.60
C VAL A 137 -10.32 3.58 -2.59
N VAL A 138 -9.26 2.86 -2.90
CA VAL A 138 -7.92 3.40 -3.17
C VAL A 138 -7.71 3.47 -4.67
N GLU A 139 -7.20 4.58 -5.17
CA GLU A 139 -6.80 4.76 -6.57
C GLU A 139 -5.32 5.13 -6.65
N CYS A 140 -4.62 4.54 -7.62
CA CYS A 140 -3.29 4.96 -8.04
C CYS A 140 -3.35 5.37 -9.51
N ILE A 141 -2.86 6.57 -9.81
CA ILE A 141 -2.66 7.05 -11.18
C ILE A 141 -1.24 6.67 -11.62
N LEU A 142 -1.10 6.15 -12.83
CA LEU A 142 0.14 5.62 -13.39
C LEU A 142 0.53 6.40 -14.65
N PRO A 143 1.81 6.36 -15.06
CA PRO A 143 2.25 6.94 -16.32
C PRO A 143 1.49 6.34 -17.51
N TYR A 144 1.05 7.16 -18.45
CA TYR A 144 0.17 6.74 -19.56
C TYR A 144 0.70 5.54 -20.37
N ASN A 145 2.03 5.43 -20.52
CA ASN A 145 2.70 4.44 -21.36
C ASN A 145 3.07 3.12 -20.65
N LEU A 146 2.72 2.95 -19.38
CA LEU A 146 3.03 1.72 -18.64
C LEU A 146 2.08 0.57 -19.06
N ASP A 147 2.62 -0.57 -19.50
CA ASP A 147 1.81 -1.76 -19.80
C ASP A 147 1.35 -2.44 -18.51
N LEU A 148 0.08 -2.23 -18.15
CA LEU A 148 -0.52 -2.85 -16.96
C LEU A 148 -0.54 -4.37 -17.03
N ASN A 149 -0.65 -4.98 -18.23
CA ASN A 149 -0.78 -6.43 -18.35
C ASN A 149 0.42 -7.18 -17.76
N SER A 150 1.60 -6.56 -17.78
CA SER A 150 2.82 -7.10 -17.19
C SER A 150 2.73 -7.28 -15.66
N ILE A 151 1.89 -6.49 -14.98
CA ILE A 151 1.78 -6.46 -13.51
C ILE A 151 0.43 -6.98 -12.97
N LYS A 152 -0.65 -7.04 -13.77
CA LYS A 152 -2.01 -7.34 -13.27
C LYS A 152 -2.08 -8.60 -12.42
N GLY A 153 -1.49 -9.69 -12.92
CA GLY A 153 -1.55 -10.99 -12.26
C GLY A 153 -0.84 -11.00 -10.91
N GLU A 154 0.40 -10.53 -10.88
CA GLU A 154 1.21 -10.51 -9.66
C GLU A 154 0.64 -9.52 -8.63
N PHE A 155 0.31 -8.29 -9.07
CA PHE A 155 -0.32 -7.29 -8.19
C PHE A 155 -1.60 -7.82 -7.55
N SER A 156 -2.50 -8.42 -8.35
CA SER A 156 -3.77 -8.93 -7.83
C SER A 156 -3.55 -10.07 -6.85
N TRP A 157 -2.63 -10.99 -7.16
CA TRP A 157 -2.31 -12.09 -6.26
C TRP A 157 -1.72 -11.58 -4.94
N VAL A 158 -0.76 -10.65 -4.98
CA VAL A 158 -0.14 -10.11 -3.75
C VAL A 158 -1.18 -9.40 -2.89
N ILE A 159 -1.98 -8.51 -3.47
CA ILE A 159 -2.99 -7.72 -2.75
C ILE A 159 -4.02 -8.63 -2.07
N HIS A 160 -4.56 -9.63 -2.77
CA HIS A 160 -5.55 -10.55 -2.18
C HIS A 160 -4.95 -11.50 -1.13
N ASN A 161 -3.65 -11.82 -1.20
CA ASN A 161 -2.99 -12.62 -0.16
C ASN A 161 -2.68 -11.80 1.09
N LEU A 162 -2.36 -10.52 0.94
CA LEU A 162 -2.06 -9.63 2.06
C LEU A 162 -3.32 -9.12 2.77
N MET A 163 -4.41 -8.89 2.03
CA MET A 163 -5.58 -8.17 2.52
C MET A 163 -6.87 -8.87 2.10
N GLU A 164 -7.41 -9.66 3.01
CA GLU A 164 -8.64 -10.43 2.82
C GLU A 164 -9.89 -9.54 2.57
N GLU A 165 -9.87 -8.30 3.04
CA GLU A 165 -10.99 -7.36 2.91
C GLU A 165 -11.06 -6.67 1.54
N VAL A 166 -10.09 -6.93 0.65
CA VAL A 166 -10.13 -6.44 -0.73
C VAL A 166 -11.23 -7.17 -1.50
N SER A 167 -12.25 -6.42 -1.88
CA SER A 167 -13.43 -6.94 -2.58
C SER A 167 -13.29 -6.91 -4.10
N ALA A 168 -12.51 -5.96 -4.64
CA ALA A 168 -12.28 -5.85 -6.07
C ALA A 168 -10.97 -5.11 -6.39
N ILE A 169 -10.36 -5.49 -7.52
CA ILE A 169 -9.23 -4.79 -8.14
C ILE A 169 -9.62 -4.49 -9.58
N GLN A 170 -9.45 -3.25 -10.00
CA GLN A 170 -9.78 -2.77 -11.34
C GLN A 170 -8.56 -2.12 -11.98
N PHE A 171 -8.35 -2.40 -13.26
CA PHE A 171 -7.26 -1.84 -14.05
C PHE A 171 -7.82 -0.94 -15.16
N GLY A 172 -7.17 0.18 -15.40
CA GLY A 172 -7.65 1.21 -16.33
C GLY A 172 -8.99 1.78 -15.87
N ASN A 173 -9.98 1.75 -16.76
CA ASN A 173 -11.33 2.23 -16.48
C ASN A 173 -12.20 1.22 -15.70
N GLY A 174 -11.77 -0.05 -15.60
CA GLY A 174 -12.49 -1.08 -14.86
C GLY A 174 -13.91 -1.31 -15.40
N VAL A 175 -14.90 -1.34 -14.51
CA VAL A 175 -16.31 -1.60 -14.89
C VAL A 175 -16.88 -0.56 -15.86
N LYS A 176 -16.29 0.65 -15.93
CA LYS A 176 -16.71 1.71 -16.86
C LYS A 176 -16.48 1.31 -18.33
N ASP A 177 -15.55 0.41 -18.60
CA ASP A 177 -15.29 -0.06 -19.98
C ASP A 177 -16.50 -0.77 -20.60
N SER A 178 -17.36 -1.39 -19.77
CA SER A 178 -18.59 -2.03 -20.24
C SER A 178 -19.55 -1.09 -20.98
N ARG A 179 -19.38 0.22 -20.83
CA ARG A 179 -20.22 1.28 -21.44
C ARG A 179 -19.43 2.19 -22.37
N SER A 180 -18.13 1.95 -22.55
CA SER A 180 -17.25 2.82 -23.34
C SER A 180 -17.26 2.40 -24.80
N ASN A 181 -17.25 3.37 -25.71
CA ASN A 181 -16.96 3.08 -27.12
C ASN A 181 -15.44 2.91 -27.33
N ALA A 182 -15.04 2.33 -28.47
CA ALA A 182 -13.62 2.04 -28.74
C ALA A 182 -12.72 3.29 -28.68
N LYS A 183 -13.23 4.46 -29.09
CA LYS A 183 -12.48 5.73 -29.07
C LYS A 183 -12.24 6.24 -27.65
N GLU A 184 -13.21 6.08 -26.76
CA GLU A 184 -13.08 6.42 -25.33
C GLU A 184 -12.19 5.43 -24.57
N TYR A 185 -12.18 4.16 -25.00
CA TYR A 185 -11.33 3.12 -24.42
C TYR A 185 -9.84 3.39 -24.65
N GLU A 186 -9.46 3.82 -25.86
CA GLU A 186 -8.07 4.15 -26.21
C GLU A 186 -7.52 5.37 -25.47
N LEU A 187 -8.38 6.29 -25.02
CA LEU A 187 -8.01 7.48 -24.24
C LEU A 187 -7.89 7.21 -22.73
N SER A 188 -8.11 5.96 -22.30
CA SER A 188 -8.27 5.63 -20.88
C SER A 188 -6.99 5.91 -20.07
N LYS A 189 -7.21 6.46 -18.87
CA LYS A 189 -6.15 6.77 -17.92
C LYS A 189 -5.50 5.47 -17.47
N ASN A 190 -4.17 5.46 -17.43
CA ASN A 190 -3.44 4.39 -16.81
C ASN A 190 -3.60 4.48 -15.29
N LYS A 191 -4.45 3.64 -14.71
CA LYS A 191 -4.75 3.68 -13.28
C LYS A 191 -5.11 2.30 -12.75
N ILE A 192 -4.99 2.14 -11.44
CA ILE A 192 -5.41 0.95 -10.70
C ILE A 192 -6.31 1.40 -9.56
N THR A 193 -7.38 0.65 -9.32
CA THR A 193 -8.33 0.91 -8.24
C THR A 193 -8.51 -0.35 -7.41
N VAL A 194 -8.38 -0.22 -6.08
CA VAL A 194 -8.55 -1.31 -5.11
C VAL A 194 -9.71 -0.95 -4.19
N THR A 195 -10.74 -1.78 -4.17
CA THR A 195 -11.94 -1.60 -3.34
C THR A 195 -11.82 -2.46 -2.09
N PHE A 196 -11.98 -1.82 -0.93
CA PHE A 196 -12.01 -2.46 0.37
C PHE A 196 -13.44 -2.54 0.88
N GLY A 197 -13.83 -3.71 1.37
CA GLY A 197 -15.03 -3.86 2.18
C GLY A 197 -14.84 -3.28 3.59
N PRO A 198 -15.91 -3.28 4.40
CA PRO A 198 -15.82 -3.00 5.83
C PRO A 198 -14.82 -3.94 6.53
N HIS A 199 -14.22 -3.47 7.62
CA HIS A 199 -13.35 -4.27 8.46
C HIS A 199 -14.16 -5.18 9.39
N MET A 200 -14.05 -6.49 9.16
CA MET A 200 -14.94 -7.49 9.77
C MET A 200 -14.51 -7.98 11.15
N LYS A 201 -13.49 -7.36 11.78
CA LYS A 201 -13.05 -7.74 13.13
C LYS A 201 -14.11 -7.42 14.18
N GLU A 202 -14.20 -8.25 15.22
CA GLU A 202 -15.19 -8.04 16.30
C GLU A 202 -14.87 -6.82 17.18
N ARG A 203 -13.59 -6.52 17.39
CA ARG A 203 -13.10 -5.43 18.24
C ARG A 203 -11.97 -4.67 17.56
N ASN A 204 -11.74 -3.44 18.01
CA ASN A 204 -10.70 -2.53 17.50
C ASN A 204 -10.79 -2.38 15.97
N LYS A 205 -12.01 -2.15 15.48
CA LYS A 205 -12.22 -1.95 14.06
C LYS A 205 -11.56 -0.64 13.61
N ILE A 206 -10.68 -0.77 12.63
CA ILE A 206 -10.30 0.34 11.76
C ILE A 206 -11.57 0.89 11.07
N PRO A 207 -11.91 2.18 11.23
CA PRO A 207 -13.13 2.77 10.68
C PRO A 207 -13.27 2.66 9.16
N CYS A 208 -12.16 2.81 8.43
CA CYS A 208 -12.10 2.59 6.99
C CYS A 208 -10.72 2.10 6.58
N LEU A 209 -10.65 0.88 6.05
CA LEU A 209 -9.38 0.26 5.65
C LEU A 209 -8.69 1.01 4.51
N ALA A 210 -9.45 1.52 3.54
CA ALA A 210 -8.90 2.25 2.40
C ALA A 210 -8.04 3.45 2.83
N GLY A 211 -8.43 4.15 3.90
CA GLY A 211 -7.70 5.33 4.38
C GLY A 211 -6.45 5.03 5.22
N VAL A 212 -6.16 3.76 5.54
CA VAL A 212 -4.92 3.37 6.24
C VAL A 212 -4.08 2.36 5.44
N ARG A 213 -4.68 1.68 4.47
CA ARG A 213 -4.03 0.66 3.63
C ARG A 213 -3.69 1.16 2.23
N ASP A 214 -3.94 2.43 1.92
CA ASP A 214 -3.51 3.06 0.66
C ASP A 214 -1.98 2.94 0.47
N VAL A 215 -1.21 3.10 1.53
CA VAL A 215 0.26 2.92 1.51
C VAL A 215 0.66 1.47 1.25
N ILE A 216 -0.14 0.48 1.64
CA ILE A 216 0.13 -0.92 1.30
C ILE A 216 -0.04 -1.14 -0.20
N VAL A 217 -1.11 -0.59 -0.77
CA VAL A 217 -1.37 -0.61 -2.22
C VAL A 217 -0.24 0.07 -2.98
N ASP A 218 0.20 1.23 -2.48
CA ASP A 218 1.33 2.00 -3.00
C ASP A 218 2.64 1.18 -3.00
N SER A 219 2.93 0.53 -1.87
CA SER A 219 4.14 -0.27 -1.68
C SER A 219 4.16 -1.52 -2.54
N VAL A 220 3.07 -2.30 -2.57
CA VAL A 220 2.95 -3.48 -3.44
C VAL A 220 3.11 -3.08 -4.90
N LEU A 221 2.43 -2.01 -5.33
CA LEU A 221 2.52 -1.53 -6.70
C LEU A 221 3.96 -1.12 -7.06
N SER A 222 4.65 -0.43 -6.15
CA SER A 222 6.05 -0.05 -6.33
C SER A 222 6.95 -1.27 -6.52
N ILE A 223 6.72 -2.34 -5.77
CA ILE A 223 7.53 -3.57 -5.84
C ILE A 223 7.28 -4.30 -7.16
N VAL A 224 6.01 -4.49 -7.57
CA VAL A 224 5.69 -5.26 -8.79
C VAL A 224 6.00 -4.52 -10.10
N LEU A 225 6.20 -3.20 -10.04
CA LEU A 225 6.64 -2.40 -11.18
C LEU A 225 8.12 -2.58 -11.51
N LEU A 226 8.90 -3.17 -10.60
CA LEU A 226 10.32 -3.43 -10.75
C LEU A 226 10.57 -4.86 -11.24
#